data_AF-A0A953LAT2-F1
#
_entry.id   AF-A0A953LAT2-F1
#
_cell.length_a   1.000
_cell.length_b   1.000
_cell.length_c   1.000
_cell.angle_alpha   90.00
_cell.angle_beta   90.00
_cell.angle_gamma   90.00
#
_symmetry.space_group_name_H-M   'P 1'
#
loop_
_entity.id
_entity.type
_entity.pdbx_description
1 polymer ?
#
loop_
_entity_poly.entity_id
_entity_poly.type
_entity_poly.pdbx_seq_one_letter_code
_entity_poly.pdbx_strand_id
1 'polypeptide(L)' 'MNKVATIKGVGRTTIITILCETNGFHMVRNIRQLVSYAGLDIVFNESGKFKGKTRISKRGNNRIRECLYMPAL' A
#
# COMPACT_ATOMS: atom_id res chain seq x y z
N MET A 1 18.83 4.77 -0.37
CA MET A 1 18.26 4.56 -1.72
C MET A 1 18.61 3.21 -2.36
N ASN A 2 19.84 2.71 -2.22
CA ASN A 2 20.32 1.52 -2.97
C ASN A 2 19.55 0.21 -2.75
N LYS A 3 18.88 0.01 -1.61
CA LYS A 3 18.11 -1.22 -1.33
C LYS A 3 16.69 -1.26 -1.93
N VAL A 4 16.10 -0.09 -2.22
CA VAL A 4 14.73 -0.01 -2.75
C VAL A 4 14.75 0.11 -4.27
N ALA A 5 15.79 0.74 -4.83
CA ALA A 5 16.02 0.84 -6.27
C ALA A 5 16.36 -0.49 -6.97
N THR A 6 16.67 -1.54 -6.21
CA THR A 6 16.91 -2.90 -6.72
C THR A 6 15.62 -3.69 -6.97
N ILE A 7 14.45 -3.17 -6.60
CA ILE A 7 13.18 -3.86 -6.82
C ILE A 7 12.83 -3.79 -8.31
N LYS A 8 12.92 -4.93 -9.00
CA LYS A 8 12.57 -5.05 -10.42
C LYS A 8 11.10 -4.69 -10.63
N GLY A 9 10.81 -3.76 -11.54
CA GLY A 9 9.46 -3.32 -11.87
C GLY A 9 8.97 -2.09 -11.09
N VAL A 10 9.76 -1.53 -10.17
CA VAL A 10 9.42 -0.28 -9.47
C VAL A 10 10.29 0.86 -10.00
N GLY A 11 9.67 1.87 -10.59
CA GLY A 11 10.36 3.05 -11.11
C GLY A 11 10.89 3.97 -10.00
N ARG A 12 11.92 4.77 -10.30
CA ARG A 12 12.49 5.75 -9.34
C ARG A 12 11.43 6.71 -8.79
N THR A 13 10.52 7.19 -9.63
CA THR A 13 9.43 8.09 -9.23
C THR A 13 8.54 7.44 -8.18
N THR A 14 8.15 6.18 -8.40
CA THR A 14 7.35 5.39 -7.45
C THR A 14 8.05 5.26 -6.10
N ILE A 15 9.36 5.00 -6.10
CA ILE A 15 10.17 4.88 -4.87
C ILE A 15 10.22 6.21 -4.11
N ILE A 16 10.43 7.32 -4.82
CA ILE A 16 10.48 8.65 -4.21
C ILE A 16 9.13 8.98 -3.58
N THR A 17 8.02 8.76 -4.29
CA THR A 17 6.68 9.01 -3.77
C THR A 17 6.41 8.17 -2.52
N ILE A 18 6.72 6.88 -2.53
CA ILE A 18 6.55 6.02 -1.34
C ILE A 18 7.42 6.52 -0.17
N LEU A 19 8.66 6.92 -0.43
CA LEU A 19 9.56 7.39 0.62
C LEU A 19 9.09 8.71 1.24
N CYS A 20 8.57 9.63 0.42
CA CYS A 20 7.98 10.88 0.88
C CYS A 20 6.71 10.64 1.71
N GLU A 21 5.81 9.79 1.20
CA GLU A 21 4.53 9.50 1.87
C GLU A 21 4.71 8.67 3.16
N THR A 22 5.76 7.86 3.24
CA THR A 22 6.07 7.07 4.45
C THR A 22 7.07 7.75 5.39
N ASN A 23 7.52 8.95 5.05
CA ASN A 23 8.61 9.67 5.73
C ASN A 23 9.79 8.73 6.05
N GLY A 24 10.34 8.07 5.03
CA GLY A 24 11.48 7.16 5.20
C GLY A 24 11.21 5.90 6.02
N PHE A 25 9.93 5.52 6.20
CA PHE A 25 9.49 4.42 7.08
C PHE A 25 9.79 4.65 8.58
N HIS A 26 10.11 5.87 9.00
CA HIS A 26 10.47 6.16 10.40
C HIS A 26 9.38 5.79 11.42
N MET A 27 8.10 5.82 11.01
CA MET A 27 6.96 5.49 11.88
C MET A 27 6.42 4.07 11.67
N VAL A 28 7.06 3.28 10.81
CA VAL A 28 6.61 1.93 10.48
C VAL A 28 7.30 0.92 11.39
N ARG A 29 6.51 0.27 12.24
CA ARG A 29 6.99 -0.76 13.18
C ARG A 29 6.75 -2.18 12.69
N ASN A 30 5.79 -2.35 11.77
CA ASN A 30 5.38 -3.64 11.24
C ASN A 30 4.94 -3.51 9.78
N ILE A 31 5.20 -4.53 8.97
CA ILE A 31 4.73 -4.61 7.59
C ILE A 31 3.19 -4.53 7.50
N ARG A 32 2.45 -5.11 8.45
CA ARG A 32 0.98 -5.01 8.50
C ARG A 32 0.49 -3.58 8.65
N GLN A 33 1.20 -2.77 9.43
CA GLN A 33 0.91 -1.35 9.60
C GLN A 33 1.12 -0.60 8.29
N LEU A 34 2.20 -0.90 7.58
CA LEU A 34 2.48 -0.31 6.27
C LEU A 34 1.44 -0.71 5.22
N VAL A 35 1.01 -1.98 5.19
CA VAL A 35 -0.02 -2.48 4.27
C VAL A 35 -1.37 -1.80 4.53
N SER A 36 -1.74 -1.66 5.81
CA SER A 36 -2.98 -0.94 6.18
C SER A 36 -2.87 0.56 5.88
N TYR A 37 -1.71 1.18 6.13
CA TYR A 37 -1.44 2.57 5.79
C TYR A 37 -1.52 2.82 4.28
N ALA A 38 -1.03 1.90 3.46
CA ALA A 38 -1.17 1.95 2.00
C ALA A 38 -2.60 1.68 1.51
N GLY A 39 -3.52 1.21 2.37
CA GLY A 39 -4.85 0.79 1.96
C GLY A 39 -4.78 -0.42 1.03
N LEU A 40 -3.97 -1.41 1.39
CA LEU A 40 -3.86 -2.69 0.70
C LEU A 40 -4.30 -3.86 1.58
N ASP A 41 -4.82 -3.56 2.78
CA ASP A 41 -5.41 -4.54 3.68
C ASP A 41 -6.77 -5.05 3.14
N ILE A 42 -7.17 -6.25 3.55
CA ILE A 42 -8.42 -6.88 3.11
C ILE A 42 -9.52 -6.50 4.10
N VAL A 43 -10.63 -5.99 3.58
CA VAL A 43 -11.84 -5.70 4.34
C VAL A 43 -12.86 -6.80 4.12
N PHE A 44 -13.31 -7.40 5.21
CA PHE A 44 -14.42 -8.33 5.24
C PHE A 44 -15.74 -7.55 5.19
N ASN A 45 -16.62 -7.92 4.27
CA ASN A 45 -17.97 -7.37 4.19
C ASN A 45 -18.94 -8.34 4.84
N GLU A 46 -18.94 -8.37 6.17
CA GLU A 46 -19.79 -9.25 6.97
C GLU A 46 -20.67 -8.43 7.93
N SER A 47 -21.98 -8.71 7.95
CA SER A 47 -22.95 -8.10 8.88
C SER A 47 -23.53 -9.11 9.88
N GLY A 48 -22.82 -10.23 10.08
CA GLY A 48 -23.24 -11.35 10.94
C GLY A 48 -24.25 -12.30 10.29
N LYS A 49 -25.18 -11.80 9.44
CA LYS A 49 -26.13 -12.64 8.67
C LYS A 49 -25.71 -12.87 7.22
N PHE A 50 -24.85 -12.01 6.68
CA PHE A 50 -24.41 -12.07 5.29
C PHE A 50 -22.90 -12.02 5.23
N LYS A 51 -22.31 -12.90 4.41
CA LYS A 51 -20.89 -12.88 4.05
C LYS A 51 -20.76 -12.47 2.59
N GLY A 52 -20.38 -11.22 2.36
CA GLY A 52 -20.09 -10.71 1.03
C GLY A 52 -18.68 -11.04 0.56
N LYS A 53 -18.36 -10.67 -0.68
CA LYS A 53 -16.99 -10.79 -1.22
C LYS A 53 -16.03 -9.86 -0.46
N THR A 54 -14.88 -10.39 -0.06
CA THR A 54 -13.77 -9.61 0.49
C THR A 54 -13.22 -8.65 -0.56
N ARG A 55 -12.88 -7.44 -0.15
CA ARG A 55 -12.33 -6.40 -1.04
C ARG A 55 -11.11 -5.75 -0.40
N ILE A 56 -10.26 -5.15 -1.22
CA ILE A 56 -9.15 -4.33 -0.73
C ILE A 56 -9.71 -3.05 -0.10
N SER A 57 -9.18 -2.72 1.06
CA SER A 57 -9.42 -1.48 1.80
C SER A 57 -9.07 -0.28 0.94
N LYS A 58 -10.01 0.63 0.69
CA LYS A 58 -9.71 1.90 -0.01
C LYS A 58 -9.53 3.06 0.97
N ARG A 59 -9.18 2.76 2.24
CA ARG A 59 -9.15 3.72 3.35
C ARG A 59 -7.77 4.30 3.65
N GLY A 60 -6.70 3.71 3.11
CA GLY A 60 -5.33 4.19 3.30
C GLY A 60 -4.91 5.28 2.32
N ASN A 61 -3.60 5.46 2.18
CA ASN A 61 -3.00 6.49 1.35
C ASN A 61 -3.21 6.19 -0.15
N ASN A 62 -4.09 6.98 -0.77
CA ASN A 62 -4.44 6.85 -2.18
C ASN A 62 -3.24 7.02 -3.12
N ARG A 63 -2.25 7.87 -2.80
CA ARG A 63 -1.07 8.09 -3.64
C ARG A 63 -0.15 6.87 -3.68
N ILE A 64 0.07 6.23 -2.53
CA ILE A 64 0.85 4.99 -2.46
C ILE A 64 0.13 3.90 -3.26
N ARG A 65 -1.19 3.76 -3.10
CA ARG A 65 -1.99 2.78 -3.82
C ARG A 65 -1.96 3.01 -5.33
N GLU A 66 -2.11 4.25 -5.78
CA GLU A 66 -2.03 4.66 -7.18
C GLU A 66 -0.64 4.35 -7.77
N CYS A 67 0.42 4.74 -7.07
CA CYS A 67 1.81 4.46 -7.43
C CYS A 67 2.11 2.96 -7.59
N LEU A 68 1.40 2.10 -6.85
CA LEU A 68 1.56 0.64 -6.93
C LEU A 68 0.64 -0.02 -7.96
N TYR A 69 -0.53 0.55 -8.26
CA TYR A 69 -1.50 -0.01 -9.21
C TYR A 69 -1.33 0.49 -10.64
N MET A 70 -1.02 1.76 -10.84
CA MET A 70 -0.90 2.37 -12.17
C MET A 70 0.24 1.80 -13.03
N PRO A 71 1.42 1.41 -12.50
CA PRO A 71 2.46 0.81 -13.33
C PRO A 71 2.10 -0.57 -13.89
N ALA A 72 1.05 -1.20 -13.36
CA ALA A 72 0.62 -2.56 -13.70
C ALA A 72 -0.67 -2.60 -14.55
N LEU A 73 -1.27 -1.44 -14.84
CA LEU A 73 -2.35 -1.27 -15.82
C LEU A 73 -1.76 -1.09 -17.22
#